data_AF-A0AAP2DRA5-F1
#
_entry.id   AF-A0AAP2DRA5-F1
#
_cell.length_a   1.000
_cell.length_b   1.000
_cell.length_c   1.000
_cell.angle_alpha   90.00
_cell.angle_beta   90.00
_cell.angle_gamma   90.00
#
_symmetry.space_group_name_H-M   'P 1'
#
loop_
_entity.id
_entity.type
_entity.pdbx_description
1 polymer ?
#
loop_
_entity_poly.entity_id
_entity_poly.type
_entity_poly.pdbx_seq_one_letter_code
_entity_poly.pdbx_strand_id
1 'polypeptide(L)'
;MNYSLERISTVEACDTLLAMAQKEKENLERRRRNLGESIGNFDVRTGDVGNELVSVQALLQTFTTAYDSLPEGKDKLNMNLEIKQLEARKAQLDKSVVSYNVSSLLEKQVSYNLLDSQVPVIDAYMAAIQNKRTELGAEA
;
A
#
# COMPACT_ATOMS: atom_id res chain seq x y z
N MET A 1 21.68 17.66 -11.72
CA MET A 1 20.94 17.25 -12.94
C MET A 1 21.41 18.11 -14.09
N ASN A 2 21.64 17.54 -15.26
CA ASN A 2 22.05 18.28 -16.46
C ASN A 2 20.84 18.45 -17.38
N TYR A 3 20.28 19.65 -17.41
CA TYR A 3 19.18 20.02 -18.30
C TYR A 3 19.70 20.95 -19.39
N SER A 4 19.20 20.79 -20.62
CA SER A 4 19.53 21.67 -21.75
C SER A 4 18.68 22.95 -21.72
N LEU A 5 18.74 23.72 -20.63
CA LEU A 5 17.89 24.91 -20.39
C LEU A 5 18.12 26.03 -21.41
N GLU A 6 19.28 26.07 -22.05
CA GLU A 6 19.62 27.04 -23.11
C GLU A 6 18.72 26.94 -24.34
N ARG A 7 17.95 25.84 -24.48
CA ARG A 7 16.96 25.70 -25.54
C ARG A 7 15.66 26.46 -25.26
N ILE A 8 15.49 26.99 -24.05
CA ILE A 8 14.31 27.77 -23.67
C ILE A 8 14.64 29.25 -23.91
N SER A 9 13.95 29.86 -24.86
CA SER A 9 14.22 31.23 -25.31
C SER A 9 13.16 32.24 -24.89
N THR A 10 12.06 31.81 -24.26
CA THR A 10 10.95 32.70 -23.88
C THR A 10 10.44 32.40 -22.48
N VAL A 11 9.99 33.45 -21.78
CA VAL A 11 9.33 33.35 -20.46
C VAL A 11 8.06 32.50 -20.55
N GLU A 12 7.29 32.63 -21.64
CA GLU A 12 6.07 31.84 -21.86
C GLU A 12 6.34 30.33 -21.99
N ALA A 13 7.47 29.94 -22.59
CA ALA A 13 7.88 28.54 -22.64
C ALA A 13 8.25 28.02 -21.24
N CYS A 14 8.93 28.81 -20.41
CA CYS A 14 9.16 28.49 -19.00
C CYS A 14 7.84 28.31 -18.25
N ASP A 15 6.88 29.24 -18.40
CA ASP A 15 5.58 29.18 -17.71
C ASP A 15 4.79 27.92 -18.09
N THR A 16 4.82 27.55 -19.38
CA THR A 16 4.19 26.31 -19.86
C THR A 16 4.83 25.07 -19.23
N LEU A 17 6.17 25.00 -19.22
CA LEU A 17 6.90 23.87 -18.62
C LEU A 17 6.68 23.76 -17.11
N LEU A 18 6.62 24.89 -16.40
CA LEU A 18 6.30 24.95 -14.98
C LEU A 18 4.88 24.45 -14.70
N ALA A 19 3.89 24.88 -15.50
CA ALA A 19 2.51 24.41 -15.37
C ALA A 19 2.40 22.89 -15.61
N MET A 20 3.10 22.37 -16.61
CA MET A 20 3.18 20.92 -16.86
C MET A 20 3.83 20.17 -15.70
N ALA A 21 4.95 20.67 -15.18
CA ALA A 21 5.67 20.07 -14.06
C ALA A 21 4.81 20.06 -12.78
N GLN A 22 4.13 21.16 -12.50
CA GLN A 22 3.23 21.29 -11.35
C GLN A 22 2.08 20.27 -11.43
N LYS A 23 1.48 20.10 -12.61
CA LYS A 23 0.44 19.09 -12.83
C LYS A 23 0.97 17.67 -12.62
N GLU A 24 2.18 17.38 -13.08
CA GLU A 24 2.81 16.07 -12.87
C GLU A 24 3.10 15.83 -11.38
N LYS A 25 3.61 16.84 -10.67
CA LYS A 25 3.81 16.79 -9.22
C LYS A 25 2.51 16.46 -8.49
N GLU A 26 1.42 17.17 -8.78
CA GLU A 26 0.11 16.92 -8.17
C GLU A 26 -0.40 15.50 -8.42
N ASN A 27 -0.19 14.98 -9.63
CA ASN A 27 -0.52 13.60 -9.97
C ASN A 27 0.31 12.58 -9.19
N LEU A 28 1.62 12.79 -9.09
CA LEU A 28 2.51 11.93 -8.30
C LEU A 28 2.14 11.97 -6.82
N GLU A 29 1.91 13.15 -6.25
CA GLU A 29 1.51 13.29 -4.86
C GLU A 29 0.17 12.61 -4.57
N ARG A 30 -0.81 12.73 -5.47
CA ARG A 30 -2.08 12.02 -5.36
C ARG A 30 -1.87 10.50 -5.39
N ARG A 31 -1.07 9.99 -6.33
CA ARG A 31 -0.75 8.56 -6.41
C ARG A 31 -0.03 8.08 -5.15
N ARG A 32 0.91 8.86 -4.63
CA ARG A 32 1.64 8.59 -3.38
C ARG A 32 0.69 8.52 -2.19
N ARG A 33 -0.21 9.51 -2.02
CA ARG A 33 -1.23 9.51 -0.95
C ARG A 33 -2.11 8.27 -1.01
N ASN A 34 -2.71 7.99 -2.16
CA ASN A 34 -3.58 6.84 -2.36
C ASN A 34 -2.86 5.51 -2.06
N LEU A 35 -1.60 5.38 -2.47
CA LEU A 35 -0.80 4.19 -2.19
C LEU A 35 -0.44 4.09 -0.71
N GLY A 36 -0.12 5.21 -0.04
CA GLY A 36 0.11 5.26 1.40
C GLY A 36 -1.10 4.78 2.20
N GLU A 37 -2.30 5.25 1.84
CA GLU A 37 -3.57 4.76 2.42
C GLU A 37 -3.77 3.27 2.15
N SER A 38 -3.51 2.81 0.92
CA SER A 38 -3.59 1.39 0.58
C SER A 38 -2.61 0.54 1.39
N ILE A 39 -1.41 1.03 1.68
CA ILE A 39 -0.41 0.34 2.50
C ILE A 39 -0.90 0.22 3.94
N GLY A 40 -1.37 1.32 4.54
CA GLY A 40 -1.89 1.31 5.91
C GLY A 40 -3.05 0.33 6.07
N ASN A 41 -4.02 0.36 5.16
CA ASN A 41 -5.15 -0.57 5.18
C ASN A 41 -4.71 -2.03 4.99
N PHE A 42 -3.70 -2.26 4.14
CA PHE A 42 -3.18 -3.61 3.89
C PHE A 42 -2.42 -4.16 5.10
N ASP A 43 -1.65 -3.32 5.79
CA ASP A 43 -0.90 -3.69 7.00
C ASP A 43 -1.84 -4.08 8.13
N VAL A 44 -2.85 -3.25 8.41
CA VAL A 44 -3.92 -3.55 9.38
C VAL A 44 -4.59 -4.88 9.02
N ARG A 45 -4.97 -5.06 7.76
CA ARG A 45 -5.65 -6.30 7.33
C ARG A 45 -4.77 -7.54 7.45
N THR A 46 -3.46 -7.41 7.18
CA THR A 46 -2.49 -8.49 7.34
C THR A 46 -2.39 -8.90 8.81
N GLY A 47 -2.32 -7.93 9.73
CA GLY A 47 -2.35 -8.18 11.17
C GLY A 47 -3.65 -8.84 11.63
N ASP A 48 -4.80 -8.34 11.21
CA ASP A 48 -6.11 -8.88 11.58
C ASP A 48 -6.27 -10.35 11.14
N VAL A 49 -5.91 -10.67 9.90
CA VAL A 49 -5.99 -12.04 9.37
C VAL A 49 -5.07 -12.97 10.15
N GLY A 50 -3.85 -12.53 10.47
CA GLY A 50 -2.89 -13.30 11.26
C GLY A 50 -3.40 -13.58 12.68
N ASN A 51 -3.89 -12.55 13.37
CA ASN A 51 -4.43 -12.66 14.73
C ASN A 51 -5.67 -13.56 14.76
N GLU A 52 -6.57 -13.41 13.79
CA GLU A 52 -7.76 -14.25 13.70
C GLU A 52 -7.39 -15.71 13.44
N LEU A 53 -6.41 -15.98 12.58
CA LEU A 53 -5.95 -17.33 12.30
C LEU A 53 -5.39 -18.01 13.55
N VAL A 54 -4.58 -17.31 14.34
CA VAL A 54 -4.05 -17.82 15.63
C VAL A 54 -5.18 -18.14 16.59
N SER A 55 -6.18 -17.25 16.70
CA SER A 55 -7.34 -17.46 17.56
C SER A 55 -8.16 -18.69 17.15
N VAL A 56 -8.48 -18.82 15.85
CA VAL A 56 -9.24 -19.96 15.32
C VAL A 56 -8.48 -21.28 15.52
N GLN A 57 -7.16 -21.28 15.36
CA GLN A 57 -6.34 -22.46 15.63
C GLN A 57 -6.36 -22.88 17.11
N ALA A 58 -6.28 -21.92 18.03
CA ALA A 58 -6.37 -22.18 19.46
C ALA A 58 -7.76 -22.72 19.87
N LEU A 59 -8.82 -22.16 19.29
CA LEU A 59 -10.19 -22.64 19.50
C LEU A 59 -10.37 -24.05 18.93
N LEU A 60 -9.88 -24.32 17.72
CA LEU A 60 -9.91 -25.67 17.14
C LEU A 60 -9.24 -26.68 18.06
N GLN A 61 -8.02 -26.39 18.53
CA GLN A 61 -7.31 -27.28 19.43
C GLN A 61 -8.11 -27.56 20.72
N THR A 62 -8.71 -26.51 21.28
CA THR A 62 -9.53 -26.61 22.50
C THR A 62 -10.78 -27.45 22.27
N PHE A 63 -11.51 -27.19 21.18
CA PHE A 63 -12.76 -27.85 20.86
C PHE A 63 -12.54 -29.31 20.46
N THR A 64 -11.48 -29.62 19.71
CA THR A 64 -11.07 -30.99 19.41
C THR A 64 -10.75 -31.77 20.68
N THR A 65 -9.97 -31.17 21.60
CA THR A 65 -9.66 -31.79 22.89
C THR A 65 -10.93 -32.06 23.71
N ALA A 66 -11.87 -31.12 23.73
CA ALA A 66 -13.15 -31.28 24.42
C ALA A 66 -14.01 -32.37 23.75
N TYR A 67 -14.10 -32.38 22.41
CA TYR A 67 -14.83 -33.37 21.64
C TYR A 67 -14.37 -34.80 21.95
N ASP A 68 -13.06 -35.03 22.03
CA ASP A 68 -12.48 -36.34 22.33
C ASP A 68 -12.82 -36.83 23.75
N SER A 69 -13.05 -35.90 24.68
CA SER A 69 -13.44 -36.20 26.06
C SER A 69 -14.94 -36.45 26.26
N LEU A 70 -15.78 -36.08 25.29
CA LEU A 70 -17.23 -36.19 25.41
C LEU A 70 -17.72 -37.61 25.09
N PRO A 71 -18.70 -38.13 25.84
CA PRO A 71 -19.41 -39.36 25.49
C PRO A 71 -20.26 -39.16 24.23
N GLU A 72 -20.58 -40.26 23.54
CA GLU A 72 -21.47 -40.21 22.38
C GLU A 72 -22.85 -39.65 22.75
N GLY A 73 -23.35 -38.73 21.93
CA GLY A 73 -24.62 -38.06 22.18
C GLY A 73 -24.73 -36.71 21.48
N LYS A 74 -25.81 -36.01 21.82
CA LYS A 74 -26.14 -34.70 21.21
C LYS A 74 -25.05 -33.66 21.41
N ASP A 75 -24.42 -33.61 22.58
CA ASP A 75 -23.40 -32.61 22.90
C ASP A 75 -22.12 -32.82 22.09
N LYS A 76 -21.70 -34.07 21.90
CA LYS A 76 -20.57 -34.43 21.04
C LYS A 76 -20.87 -34.09 19.57
N LEU A 77 -22.09 -34.32 19.11
CA LEU A 77 -22.51 -33.95 17.75
C LEU A 77 -22.50 -32.43 17.56
N ASN A 78 -23.00 -31.66 18.52
CA ASN A 78 -22.95 -30.19 18.48
C ASN A 78 -21.49 -29.69 18.45
N MET A 79 -20.62 -30.25 19.29
CA MET A 79 -19.20 -29.90 19.30
C MET A 79 -18.52 -30.19 17.95
N ASN A 80 -18.86 -31.30 17.29
CA ASN A 80 -18.36 -31.60 15.94
C ASN A 80 -18.79 -30.56 14.91
N LEU A 81 -20.02 -30.04 15.02
CA LEU A 81 -20.49 -28.97 14.12
C LEU A 81 -19.69 -27.68 14.32
N GLU A 82 -19.39 -27.30 15.57
CA GLU A 82 -18.54 -26.15 15.88
C GLU A 82 -17.12 -26.32 15.34
N ILE A 83 -16.52 -27.51 15.52
CA ILE A 83 -15.20 -27.83 14.94
C ILE A 83 -15.22 -27.63 13.42
N LYS A 84 -16.22 -28.18 12.72
CA LYS A 84 -16.33 -28.02 11.26
C LYS A 84 -16.48 -26.56 10.82
N GLN A 85 -17.20 -25.74 11.58
CA GLN A 85 -17.32 -24.31 11.29
C GLN A 85 -15.96 -23.61 11.46
N LEU A 86 -15.22 -23.92 12.53
CA LEU A 86 -13.89 -23.38 12.76
C LEU A 86 -12.88 -23.86 11.69
N GLU A 87 -12.96 -25.12 11.24
CA GLU A 87 -12.14 -25.64 10.13
C GLU A 87 -12.41 -24.89 8.83
N ALA A 88 -13.68 -24.65 8.50
CA ALA A 88 -14.07 -23.86 7.33
C ALA A 88 -13.54 -22.41 7.44
N ARG A 89 -13.64 -21.80 8.62
CA ARG A 89 -13.09 -20.46 8.87
C ARG A 89 -11.57 -20.43 8.74
N LYS A 90 -10.87 -21.41 9.30
CA LYS A 90 -9.42 -21.57 9.15
C LYS A 90 -9.03 -21.67 7.67
N ALA A 91 -9.72 -22.50 6.89
CA ALA A 91 -9.44 -22.62 5.46
C ALA A 91 -9.65 -21.31 4.68
N GLN A 92 -10.63 -20.50 5.05
CA GLN A 92 -10.83 -19.16 4.48
C GLN A 92 -9.69 -18.20 4.87
N LEU A 93 -9.24 -18.25 6.11
CA LEU A 93 -8.14 -17.42 6.62
C LEU A 93 -6.81 -17.82 5.98
N ASP A 94 -6.53 -19.12 5.85
CA ASP A 94 -5.34 -19.64 5.16
C ASP A 94 -5.27 -19.11 3.71
N LYS A 95 -6.39 -19.06 2.99
CA LYS A 95 -6.47 -18.42 1.67
C LYS A 95 -6.22 -16.91 1.73
N SER A 96 -6.73 -16.25 2.76
CA SER A 96 -6.56 -14.81 2.96
C SER A 96 -5.11 -14.44 3.25
N VAL A 97 -4.37 -15.26 4.00
CA VAL A 97 -2.92 -15.07 4.26
C VAL A 97 -2.12 -15.07 2.96
N VAL A 98 -2.51 -15.85 1.94
CA VAL A 98 -1.85 -15.82 0.63
C VAL A 98 -2.02 -14.44 -0.04
N SER A 99 -3.17 -13.79 0.12
CA SER A 99 -3.44 -12.47 -0.47
C SER A 99 -2.90 -11.31 0.38
N TYR A 100 -2.90 -11.46 1.71
CA TYR A 100 -2.41 -10.48 2.67
C TYR A 100 -1.14 -11.00 3.32
N ASN A 101 -0.06 -10.99 2.53
CA ASN A 101 1.25 -11.46 2.96
C ASN A 101 2.26 -10.31 2.99
N VAL A 102 3.34 -10.54 3.73
CA VAL A 102 4.44 -9.57 3.92
C VAL A 102 5.10 -9.19 2.59
N SER A 103 5.27 -10.13 1.65
CA SER A 103 5.90 -9.82 0.34
C SER A 103 5.08 -8.79 -0.43
N SER A 104 3.76 -8.97 -0.52
CA SER A 104 2.87 -8.04 -1.20
C SER A 104 2.80 -6.67 -0.50
N LEU A 105 2.93 -6.63 0.83
CA LEU A 105 3.08 -5.38 1.57
C LEU A 105 4.39 -4.67 1.21
N LEU A 106 5.51 -5.40 1.20
CA LEU A 106 6.83 -4.85 0.84
C LEU A 106 6.86 -4.33 -0.59
N GLU A 107 6.25 -5.03 -1.56
CA GLU A 107 6.13 -4.57 -2.94
C GLU A 107 5.39 -3.23 -3.07
N LYS A 108 4.30 -3.06 -2.29
CA LYS A 108 3.58 -1.78 -2.23
C LYS A 108 4.45 -0.69 -1.62
N GLN A 109 5.19 -0.98 -0.54
CA GLN A 109 6.10 -0.03 0.09
C GLN A 109 7.25 0.39 -0.84
N VAL A 110 7.83 -0.54 -1.60
CA VAL A 110 8.82 -0.22 -2.64
C VAL A 110 8.22 0.73 -3.68
N SER A 111 7.02 0.42 -4.16
CA SER A 111 6.30 1.28 -5.13
C SER A 111 6.04 2.69 -4.57
N TYR A 112 5.71 2.79 -3.28
CA TYR A 112 5.54 4.07 -2.59
C TYR A 112 6.86 4.84 -2.54
N ASN A 113 7.95 4.21 -2.13
CA ASN A 113 9.26 4.84 -2.03
C ASN A 113 9.76 5.33 -3.40
N LEU A 114 9.48 4.59 -4.47
CA LEU A 114 9.78 5.04 -5.83
C LEU A 114 8.99 6.31 -6.21
N LEU A 115 7.71 6.38 -5.87
CA LEU A 115 6.92 7.60 -6.11
C LEU A 115 7.40 8.77 -5.24
N ASP A 116 7.70 8.50 -3.98
CA ASP A 116 8.19 9.51 -3.03
C ASP A 116 9.52 10.11 -3.49
N SER A 117 10.42 9.29 -4.00
CA SER A 117 11.71 9.74 -4.55
C SER A 117 11.60 10.62 -5.80
N GLN A 118 10.48 10.56 -6.54
CA GLN A 118 10.28 11.36 -7.76
C GLN A 118 9.83 12.79 -7.47
N VAL A 119 9.16 13.03 -6.34
CA VAL A 119 8.70 14.38 -5.95
C VAL A 119 9.86 15.39 -5.88
N PRO A 120 10.97 15.15 -5.15
CA PRO A 120 12.08 16.09 -5.10
C PRO A 120 12.80 16.26 -6.45
N VAL A 121 12.70 15.27 -7.34
CA VAL A 121 13.24 15.36 -8.71
C VAL A 121 12.45 16.38 -9.53
N ILE A 122 11.11 16.38 -9.42
CA ILE A 122 10.27 17.38 -10.08
C ILE A 122 10.49 18.76 -9.46
N ASP A 123 10.64 18.86 -8.15
CA ASP A 123 10.93 20.14 -7.48
C ASP A 123 12.25 20.75 -7.97
N ALA A 124 13.30 19.93 -8.11
CA ALA A 124 14.58 20.37 -8.66
C ALA A 124 14.46 20.82 -10.12
N TYR A 125 13.66 20.11 -10.93
CA TYR A 125 13.36 20.49 -12.31
C TYR A 125 12.62 21.84 -12.39
N MET A 126 11.59 22.03 -11.57
CA MET A 126 10.83 23.28 -11.50
C MET A 126 11.71 24.45 -11.07
N ALA A 127 12.56 24.25 -10.05
CA ALA A 127 13.51 25.28 -9.61
C ALA A 127 14.48 25.68 -10.73
N ALA A 128 14.97 24.71 -11.52
CA ALA A 128 15.85 24.98 -12.65
C ALA A 128 15.16 25.81 -13.75
N ILE A 129 13.90 25.51 -14.09
CA ILE A 129 13.13 26.30 -15.05
C ILE A 129 12.83 27.70 -14.51
N GLN A 130 12.49 27.80 -13.22
CA GLN A 130 12.21 29.08 -12.57
C GLN A 130 13.44 30.00 -12.61
N ASN A 131 14.64 29.45 -12.41
CA ASN A 131 15.88 30.22 -12.55
C ASN A 131 16.07 30.72 -13.99
N LYS A 132 15.91 29.84 -15.00
CA LYS A 132 16.01 30.24 -16.41
C LYS A 132 14.98 31.31 -16.79
N ARG A 133 13.76 31.21 -16.24
CA ARG A 133 12.69 32.20 -16.43
C ARG A 133 13.11 33.58 -15.92
N THR A 134 13.72 33.64 -14.74
CA THR A 134 14.21 34.88 -14.14
C THR A 134 15.35 35.48 -14.97
N GLU A 135 16.27 34.66 -15.47
CA GLU A 135 17.36 35.10 -16.37
C GLU A 135 16.79 35.76 -17.64
N LEU A 136 15.88 35.09 -18.34
CA LEU A 136 15.24 35.61 -19.55
C LEU A 136 14.43 36.89 -19.30
N GLY A 137 13.81 37.01 -18.11
CA GLY A 137 13.05 38.19 -17.72
C GLY A 137 13.90 39.37 -17.24
N ALA A 138 15.16 39.14 -16.86
CA ALA A 138 16.11 40.18 -16.47
C ALA A 138 16.89 40.75 -17.68
N GLU A 139 16.94 40.00 -18.78
CA GLU A 139 17.56 40.41 -20.05
C GLU A 139 16.60 41.18 -20.98
N ALA A 140 15.31 41.25 -20.64
CA ALA A 140 14.24 41.96 -21.36
C ALA A 140 13.97 43.35 -20.77
#